data_AF-A0A1E8FM67-F1
#
_entry.id   AF-A0A1E8FM67-F1
#
_cell.length_a   1.000
_cell.length_b   1.000
_cell.length_c   1.000
_cell.angle_alpha   90.00
_cell.angle_beta   90.00
_cell.angle_gamma   90.00
#
_symmetry.space_group_name_H-M   'P 1'
#
loop_
_entity.id
_entity.type
_entity.pdbx_description
1 polymer ?
#
loop_
_entity_poly.entity_id
_entity_poly.type
_entity_poly.pdbx_seq_one_letter_code
_entity_poly.pdbx_strand_id
1 'polypeptide(L)'
;MNSLPAALLAAGLAAGAALASAGPAQAAPVSGQVLELDNASFTVTMPAPGHSNSWHSTVRNISGKAAALYVTLDSVRGSGFEGKHPATLALREGSTVIVPATVPATRPAVRRTAISLGVIGPGQVRTFTADVALPAAAGNEYRDAAGQISWRFSATPDAGSQDGADRTDSAGTPGSGWLPHTGAGVIAGILGGAAALTAGLLLLWLGRRKRGTA
;
A
#
# COMPACT_ATOMS: atom_id res chain seq x y z
N MET A 1 38.59 42.47 35.00
CA MET A 1 39.91 41.91 35.37
C MET A 1 39.68 40.99 36.55
N ASN A 2 39.73 39.67 36.35
CA ASN A 2 40.41 38.75 37.26
C ASN A 2 40.44 37.36 36.64
N SER A 3 41.66 36.87 36.61
CA SER A 3 42.25 35.75 35.89
C SER A 3 41.98 34.39 36.54
N LEU A 4 42.00 33.38 35.67
CA LEU A 4 42.14 31.92 35.81
C LEU A 4 42.95 31.40 37.02
N PRO A 5 42.73 30.13 37.42
CA PRO A 5 43.55 29.01 36.93
C PRO A 5 42.67 27.78 36.54
N ALA A 6 42.90 27.01 35.47
CA ALA A 6 44.09 26.29 34.99
C ALA A 6 44.58 25.17 35.95
N ALA A 7 44.02 23.97 35.82
CA ALA A 7 44.59 22.68 36.24
C ALA A 7 43.86 21.57 35.41
N LEU A 8 44.43 20.86 34.42
CA LEU A 8 45.60 19.95 34.29
C LEU A 8 45.35 18.54 34.86
N LEU A 9 45.68 17.52 34.03
CA LEU A 9 45.70 16.06 34.23
C LEU A 9 44.35 15.31 34.29
N ALA A 10 44.18 14.09 33.76
CA ALA A 10 44.99 13.23 32.90
C ALA A 10 44.15 12.04 32.42
N ALA A 11 44.52 11.51 31.25
CA ALA A 11 44.64 10.10 30.86
C ALA A 11 43.70 9.05 31.51
N GLY A 12 42.97 8.31 30.67
CA GLY A 12 42.40 7.04 31.13
C GLY A 12 41.58 6.26 30.09
N LEU A 13 42.23 5.27 29.48
CA LEU A 13 41.67 4.04 28.91
C LEU A 13 40.75 4.12 27.68
N ALA A 14 41.37 3.84 26.54
CA ALA A 14 40.74 3.18 25.40
C ALA A 14 40.27 1.77 25.81
N ALA A 15 38.97 1.55 25.90
CA ALA A 15 38.36 0.22 25.87
C ALA A 15 37.60 0.11 24.55
N GLY A 16 38.17 -0.64 23.60
CA GLY A 16 37.58 -0.92 22.30
C GLY A 16 36.27 -1.68 22.46
N ALA A 17 35.16 -0.99 22.24
CA ALA A 17 33.86 -1.62 22.01
C ALA A 17 33.85 -2.15 20.58
N ALA A 18 34.28 -3.40 20.40
CA ALA A 18 33.92 -4.18 19.23
C ALA A 18 32.40 -4.47 19.32
N LEU A 19 31.60 -3.50 18.89
CA LEU A 19 30.18 -3.70 18.62
C LEU A 19 30.11 -4.66 17.43
N ALA A 20 30.02 -5.95 17.73
CA ALA A 20 29.52 -6.92 16.78
C ALA A 20 28.16 -6.41 16.30
N SER A 21 28.11 -5.95 15.06
CA SER A 21 26.87 -5.62 14.37
C SER A 21 26.07 -6.92 14.24
N ALA A 22 25.27 -7.20 15.26
CA ALA A 22 24.16 -8.14 15.16
C ALA A 22 23.23 -7.57 14.09
N GLY A 23 23.48 -7.94 12.83
CA GLY A 23 22.55 -7.70 11.75
C GLY A 23 21.18 -8.23 12.18
N PRO A 24 20.09 -7.53 11.84
CA PRO A 24 18.76 -7.98 12.23
C PRO A 24 18.59 -9.42 11.76
N ALA A 25 18.35 -10.33 12.70
CA ALA A 25 18.01 -11.71 12.40
C ALA A 25 16.74 -11.67 11.54
N GLN A 26 16.92 -11.81 10.23
CA GLN A 26 15.81 -11.93 9.30
C GLN A 26 15.12 -13.24 9.65
N ALA A 27 13.96 -13.15 10.29
CA ALA A 27 13.13 -14.29 10.57
C ALA A 27 12.93 -15.05 9.26
N ALA A 28 13.29 -16.34 9.24
CA ALA A 28 13.05 -17.18 8.08
C ALA A 28 11.55 -17.09 7.73
N PRO A 29 11.19 -16.87 6.45
CA PRO A 29 9.80 -16.77 6.06
C PRO A 29 9.07 -18.04 6.48
N VAL A 30 7.95 -17.87 7.20
CA VAL A 30 7.10 -18.97 7.60
C VAL A 30 6.59 -19.64 6.32
N SER A 31 7.05 -20.86 6.05
CA SER A 31 6.71 -21.63 4.86
C SER A 31 5.19 -21.68 4.69
N GLY A 32 4.69 -21.09 3.59
CA GLY A 32 3.26 -20.98 3.28
C GLY A 32 2.72 -19.55 3.23
N GLN A 33 3.48 -18.56 3.69
CA GLN A 33 3.08 -17.16 3.58
C GLN A 33 3.37 -16.61 2.17
N VAL A 34 2.31 -16.25 1.44
CA VAL A 34 2.41 -15.68 0.07
C VAL A 34 2.59 -14.16 0.11
N LEU A 35 2.01 -13.50 1.12
CA LEU A 35 2.02 -12.05 1.24
C LEU A 35 2.69 -11.60 2.54
N GLU A 36 3.50 -10.56 2.42
CA GLU A 36 4.01 -9.75 3.52
C GLU A 36 3.21 -8.45 3.58
N LEU A 37 2.70 -8.10 4.75
CA LEU A 37 1.94 -6.87 4.99
C LEU A 37 2.67 -6.04 6.04
N ASP A 38 2.76 -4.74 5.82
CA ASP A 38 3.29 -3.80 6.83
C ASP A 38 2.29 -3.54 7.97
N ASN A 39 1.00 -3.47 7.66
CA ASN A 39 -0.08 -3.26 8.61
C ASN A 39 -1.40 -3.85 8.08
N ALA A 40 -2.00 -4.75 8.85
CA ALA A 40 -3.32 -5.33 8.54
C ALA A 40 -4.47 -4.66 9.31
N SER A 41 -4.18 -3.81 10.29
CA SER A 41 -5.20 -3.20 11.15
C SER A 41 -4.75 -1.83 11.61
N PHE A 42 -5.69 -0.88 11.62
CA PHE A 42 -5.42 0.51 11.95
C PHE A 42 -6.41 0.99 13.00
N THR A 43 -5.88 1.68 14.00
CA THR A 43 -6.68 2.51 14.91
C THR A 43 -6.74 3.91 14.32
N VAL A 44 -7.95 4.42 14.16
CA VAL A 44 -8.24 5.69 13.52
C VAL A 44 -8.85 6.64 14.53
N THR A 45 -8.21 7.79 14.73
CA THR A 45 -8.85 8.95 15.36
C THR A 45 -9.68 9.68 14.32
N MET A 46 -10.93 10.01 14.66
CA MET A 46 -11.82 10.69 13.72
C MET A 46 -11.28 12.09 13.39
N PRO A 47 -11.29 12.49 12.10
CA PRO A 47 -10.97 13.85 11.72
C PRO A 47 -12.06 14.82 12.21
N ALA A 48 -11.76 16.11 12.19
CA ALA A 48 -12.78 17.13 12.41
C ALA A 48 -13.89 17.04 11.33
N PRO A 49 -15.12 17.51 11.62
CA PRO A 49 -16.19 17.54 10.63
C PRO A 49 -15.78 18.24 9.33
N GLY A 50 -16.03 17.60 8.19
CA GLY A 50 -15.64 18.10 6.87
C GLY A 50 -14.19 17.79 6.47
N HIS A 51 -13.42 17.10 7.32
CA HIS A 51 -12.04 16.70 7.05
C HIS A 51 -11.92 15.18 6.86
N SER A 52 -10.76 14.78 6.34
CA SER A 52 -10.37 13.38 6.14
C SER A 52 -8.97 13.11 6.68
N ASN A 53 -8.77 11.90 7.18
CA ASN A 53 -7.47 11.33 7.52
C ASN A 53 -7.15 10.18 6.56
N SER A 54 -5.86 9.97 6.27
CA SER A 54 -5.40 8.95 5.33
C SER A 54 -4.21 8.17 5.90
N TRP A 55 -4.17 6.87 5.61
CA TRP A 55 -3.07 5.98 5.97
C TRP A 55 -2.62 5.17 4.77
N HIS A 56 -1.35 4.80 4.75
CA HIS A 56 -0.76 3.98 3.70
C HIS A 56 -0.43 2.59 4.26
N SER A 57 -0.66 1.58 3.43
CA SER A 57 -0.23 0.20 3.67
C SER A 57 0.40 -0.34 2.41
N THR A 58 1.38 -1.21 2.58
CA THR A 58 2.06 -1.91 1.51
C THR A 58 1.82 -3.41 1.63
N VAL A 59 1.53 -4.03 0.50
CA VAL A 59 1.39 -5.47 0.36
C VAL A 59 2.46 -5.93 -0.61
N ARG A 60 3.30 -6.86 -0.17
CA ARG A 60 4.36 -7.45 -0.98
C ARG A 60 4.09 -8.92 -1.21
N ASN A 61 4.20 -9.37 -2.45
CA ASN A 61 4.25 -10.79 -2.75
C ASN A 61 5.67 -11.31 -2.49
N ILE A 62 5.82 -12.10 -1.44
CA ILE A 62 7.11 -12.71 -1.06
C ILE A 62 7.29 -14.11 -1.64
N SER A 63 6.28 -14.62 -2.34
CA SER A 63 6.39 -15.90 -3.04
C SER A 63 7.19 -15.74 -4.33
N GLY A 64 7.75 -16.87 -4.80
CA GLY A 64 8.41 -16.95 -6.11
C GLY A 64 7.46 -17.05 -7.30
N LYS A 65 6.15 -16.85 -7.11
CA LYS A 65 5.12 -17.01 -8.16
C LYS A 65 4.14 -15.83 -8.16
N ALA A 66 3.46 -15.62 -9.29
CA ALA A 66 2.34 -14.69 -9.34
C ALA A 66 1.16 -15.21 -8.51
N ALA A 67 0.37 -14.30 -7.95
CA ALA A 67 -0.80 -14.64 -7.16
C ALA A 67 -1.96 -13.67 -7.40
N ALA A 68 -3.20 -14.17 -7.37
CA ALA A 68 -4.39 -13.33 -7.39
C ALA A 68 -4.58 -12.70 -6.00
N LEU A 69 -4.58 -11.36 -5.95
CA LEU A 69 -4.71 -10.58 -4.72
C LEU A 69 -6.17 -10.20 -4.48
N TYR A 70 -6.60 -10.33 -3.22
CA TYR A 70 -7.92 -9.97 -2.75
C TYR A 70 -7.82 -9.13 -1.49
N VAL A 71 -8.78 -8.24 -1.27
CA VAL A 71 -8.96 -7.50 -0.02
C VAL A 71 -10.37 -7.70 0.52
N THR A 72 -10.49 -7.82 1.84
CA THR A 72 -11.76 -7.92 2.55
C THR A 72 -11.77 -6.93 3.69
N LEU A 73 -12.87 -6.19 3.86
CA LEU A 73 -13.14 -5.44 5.08
C LEU A 73 -13.66 -6.41 6.15
N ASP A 74 -12.83 -6.72 7.14
CA ASP A 74 -13.16 -7.71 8.17
C ASP A 74 -14.01 -7.08 9.27
N SER A 75 -13.57 -5.94 9.79
CA SER A 75 -14.31 -5.21 10.81
C SER A 75 -14.12 -3.70 10.75
N VAL A 76 -15.19 -3.01 11.14
CA VAL A 76 -15.19 -1.58 11.46
C VAL A 76 -15.89 -1.44 12.81
N ARG A 77 -15.26 -0.76 13.77
CA ARG A 77 -15.77 -0.59 15.14
C ARG A 77 -15.48 0.80 15.65
N GLY A 78 -16.25 1.26 16.63
CA GLY A 78 -16.02 2.50 17.35
C GLY A 78 -17.05 3.59 17.02
N SER A 79 -17.17 4.54 17.94
CA SER A 79 -18.22 5.57 17.93
C SER A 79 -18.17 6.48 16.70
N GLY A 80 -17.00 6.65 16.08
CA GLY A 80 -16.84 7.46 14.87
C GLY A 80 -17.59 6.93 13.65
N PHE A 81 -17.93 5.66 13.63
CA PHE A 81 -18.65 5.02 12.53
C PHE A 81 -20.14 4.78 12.82
N GLU A 82 -20.62 5.32 13.94
CA GLU A 82 -21.99 5.17 14.42
C GLU A 82 -22.66 6.55 14.54
N GLY A 83 -23.94 6.57 14.91
CA GLY A 83 -24.70 7.80 15.11
C GLY A 83 -25.31 8.39 13.84
N LYS A 84 -25.69 9.66 13.92
CA LYS A 84 -26.48 10.37 12.90
C LYS A 84 -25.68 10.72 11.64
N HIS A 85 -24.38 10.96 11.79
CA HIS A 85 -23.47 11.35 10.72
C HIS A 85 -22.20 10.50 10.76
N PRO A 86 -22.31 9.18 10.49
CA PRO A 86 -21.18 8.27 10.62
C PRO A 86 -20.07 8.62 9.63
N ALA A 87 -18.82 8.36 10.03
CA ALA A 87 -17.68 8.50 9.13
C ALA A 87 -17.76 7.53 7.94
N THR A 88 -17.18 7.96 6.83
CA THR A 88 -17.08 7.23 5.57
C THR A 88 -15.68 6.65 5.41
N LEU A 89 -15.57 5.48 4.80
CA LEU A 89 -14.31 4.74 4.64
C LEU A 89 -14.09 4.39 3.17
N ALA A 90 -12.97 4.83 2.60
CA ALA A 90 -12.55 4.44 1.26
C ALA A 90 -11.20 3.71 1.29
N LEU A 91 -11.01 2.78 0.35
CA LEU A 91 -9.71 2.16 0.09
C LEU A 91 -9.35 2.40 -1.38
N ARG A 92 -8.11 2.86 -1.62
CA ARG A 92 -7.61 3.24 -2.93
C ARG A 92 -6.27 2.58 -3.23
N GLU A 93 -6.00 2.37 -4.53
CA GLU A 93 -4.68 2.03 -5.06
C GLU A 93 -4.33 3.10 -6.10
N GLY A 94 -3.39 3.98 -5.77
CA GLY A 94 -3.13 5.19 -6.56
C GLY A 94 -4.35 6.11 -6.65
N SER A 95 -4.82 6.38 -7.87
CA SER A 95 -6.04 7.17 -8.13
C SER A 95 -7.33 6.35 -8.17
N THR A 96 -7.23 5.02 -8.15
CA THR A 96 -8.38 4.11 -8.31
C THR A 96 -9.02 3.83 -6.96
N VAL A 97 -10.34 4.02 -6.87
CA VAL A 97 -11.14 3.64 -5.70
C VAL A 97 -11.52 2.17 -5.81
N ILE A 98 -11.04 1.37 -4.85
CA ILE A 98 -11.31 -0.07 -4.74
C ILE A 98 -12.57 -0.30 -3.91
N VAL A 99 -12.63 0.33 -2.75
CA VAL A 99 -13.78 0.26 -1.84
C VAL A 99 -14.37 1.67 -1.74
N PRO A 100 -15.61 1.90 -2.22
CA PRO A 100 -16.22 3.21 -2.19
C PRO A 100 -16.56 3.66 -0.76
N ALA A 101 -16.41 4.98 -0.55
CA ALA A 101 -16.56 5.69 0.73
C ALA A 101 -17.90 5.48 1.46
N THR A 102 -18.96 5.11 0.74
CA THR A 102 -20.35 5.29 1.18
C THR A 102 -20.92 4.10 1.94
N VAL A 103 -20.11 3.47 2.77
CA VAL A 103 -20.54 2.31 3.56
C VAL A 103 -20.67 2.76 5.00
N PRO A 104 -21.89 2.97 5.51
CA PRO A 104 -22.08 2.99 6.95
C PRO A 104 -21.49 1.70 7.48
N ALA A 105 -20.54 1.75 8.41
CA ALA A 105 -19.87 0.57 8.97
C ALA A 105 -20.83 -0.53 9.42
N THR A 106 -22.08 -0.18 9.68
CA THR A 106 -23.18 -1.03 10.11
C THR A 106 -23.84 -1.85 8.99
N ARG A 107 -23.58 -1.59 7.69
CA ARG A 107 -24.15 -2.40 6.60
C ARG A 107 -23.41 -3.74 6.44
N PRO A 108 -24.10 -4.89 6.56
CA PRO A 108 -23.48 -6.22 6.45
C PRO A 108 -22.87 -6.50 5.07
N ALA A 109 -23.41 -5.89 4.00
CA ALA A 109 -23.10 -6.23 2.61
C ALA A 109 -21.65 -5.96 2.16
N VAL A 110 -20.92 -5.09 2.87
CA VAL A 110 -19.52 -4.78 2.57
C VAL A 110 -18.56 -5.54 3.48
N ARG A 111 -19.04 -5.97 4.65
CA ARG A 111 -18.29 -6.86 5.52
C ARG A 111 -18.23 -8.22 4.82
N ARG A 112 -17.03 -8.79 4.71
CA ARG A 112 -16.76 -10.16 4.22
C ARG A 112 -16.84 -10.40 2.70
N THR A 113 -17.09 -9.38 1.87
CA THR A 113 -16.96 -9.54 0.42
C THR A 113 -15.49 -9.39 0.03
N ALA A 114 -14.91 -10.44 -0.54
CA ALA A 114 -13.56 -10.39 -1.10
C ALA A 114 -13.58 -9.64 -2.43
N ILE A 115 -12.86 -8.52 -2.50
CA ILE A 115 -12.71 -7.70 -3.69
C ILE A 115 -11.42 -8.09 -4.38
N SER A 116 -11.49 -8.47 -5.65
CA SER A 116 -10.30 -8.80 -6.44
C SER A 116 -9.54 -7.53 -6.80
N LEU A 117 -8.23 -7.55 -6.55
CA LEU A 117 -7.29 -6.47 -6.85
C LEU A 117 -6.43 -6.79 -8.10
N GLY A 118 -6.72 -7.90 -8.76
CA GLY A 118 -5.93 -8.45 -9.85
C GLY A 118 -4.72 -9.25 -9.38
N VAL A 119 -3.76 -9.45 -10.28
CA VAL A 119 -2.59 -10.30 -10.05
C VAL A 119 -1.42 -9.47 -9.49
N ILE A 120 -0.71 -10.01 -8.50
CA ILE A 120 0.55 -9.48 -7.98
C ILE A 120 1.70 -10.44 -8.32
N GLY A 121 2.70 -9.94 -9.05
CA GLY A 121 3.87 -10.71 -9.47
C GLY A 121 4.83 -11.02 -8.32
N PRO A 122 5.79 -11.95 -8.52
CA PRO A 122 6.76 -12.30 -7.49
C PRO A 122 7.64 -11.10 -7.13
N GLY A 123 7.81 -10.83 -5.83
CA GLY A 123 8.56 -9.69 -5.31
C GLY A 123 7.90 -8.32 -5.49
N GLN A 124 6.75 -8.24 -6.18
CA GLN A 124 6.06 -6.98 -6.43
C GLN A 124 5.47 -6.41 -5.14
N VAL A 125 5.52 -5.09 -5.02
CA VAL A 125 4.91 -4.32 -3.92
C VAL A 125 3.77 -3.48 -4.50
N ARG A 126 2.64 -3.46 -3.80
CA ARG A 126 1.49 -2.59 -4.06
C ARG A 126 1.21 -1.72 -2.84
N THR A 127 0.84 -0.47 -3.08
CA THR A 127 0.55 0.50 -2.03
C THR A 127 -0.93 0.86 -2.05
N PHE A 128 -1.56 0.75 -0.88
CA PHE A 128 -2.95 1.08 -0.67
C PHE A 128 -3.08 2.29 0.25
N THR A 129 -4.02 3.16 -0.04
CA THR A 129 -4.39 4.30 0.79
C THR A 129 -5.79 4.07 1.34
N ALA A 130 -5.90 4.01 2.67
CA ALA A 130 -7.18 4.00 3.36
C ALA A 130 -7.52 5.43 3.79
N ASP A 131 -8.74 5.88 3.54
CA ASP A 131 -9.22 7.20 3.90
C ASP A 131 -10.45 7.10 4.79
N VAL A 132 -10.47 7.90 5.86
CA VAL A 132 -11.65 8.09 6.70
C VAL A 132 -12.03 9.55 6.65
N ALA A 133 -13.27 9.83 6.23
CA ALA A 133 -13.79 11.19 6.12
C ALA A 133 -15.05 11.35 6.97
N LEU A 134 -15.10 12.43 7.75
CA LEU A 134 -16.26 12.76 8.56
C LEU A 134 -17.11 13.82 7.83
N PRO A 135 -18.43 13.62 7.66
CA PRO A 135 -19.29 14.60 6.98
C PRO A 135 -19.23 15.98 7.62
N ALA A 136 -19.32 17.05 6.83
CA ALA A 136 -19.38 18.42 7.35
C ALA A 136 -20.64 18.70 8.21
N ALA A 137 -21.69 17.89 8.05
CA ALA A 137 -22.90 17.96 8.87
C ALA A 137 -22.74 17.30 10.26
N ALA A 138 -21.64 16.59 10.50
CA ALA A 138 -21.36 16.00 11.81
C ALA A 138 -21.07 17.10 12.84
N GLY A 139 -21.57 16.93 14.06
CA GLY A 139 -21.30 17.88 15.14
C GLY A 139 -20.11 17.49 16.01
N ASN A 140 -20.00 18.18 17.16
CA ASN A 140 -18.92 17.96 18.13
C ASN A 140 -19.04 16.61 18.85
N GLU A 141 -20.12 15.85 18.69
CA GLU A 141 -20.27 14.51 19.23
C GLU A 141 -19.21 13.50 18.71
N TYR A 142 -18.51 13.85 17.63
CA TYR A 142 -17.38 13.09 17.09
C TYR A 142 -16.01 13.64 17.48
N ARG A 143 -15.96 14.76 18.22
CA ARG A 143 -14.71 15.27 18.80
C ARG A 143 -14.24 14.23 19.80
N ASP A 144 -13.06 13.67 19.56
CA ASP A 144 -12.47 12.55 20.34
C ASP A 144 -13.06 11.17 20.06
N ALA A 145 -13.93 11.03 19.06
CA ALA A 145 -14.37 9.71 18.61
C ALA A 145 -13.19 8.96 17.99
N ALA A 146 -13.11 7.67 18.33
CA ALA A 146 -12.12 6.75 17.79
C ALA A 146 -12.83 5.59 17.09
N GLY A 147 -12.10 4.96 16.18
CA GLY A 147 -12.55 3.75 15.53
C GLY A 147 -11.39 2.83 15.22
N GLN A 148 -11.74 1.57 14.96
CA GLN A 148 -10.79 0.55 14.53
C GLN A 148 -11.30 -0.04 13.22
N ILE A 149 -10.39 -0.14 12.26
CA ILE A 149 -10.63 -0.72 10.95
C ILE A 149 -9.64 -1.86 10.75
N SER A 150 -10.16 -3.03 10.36
CA SER A 150 -9.34 -4.20 10.06
C SER A 150 -9.59 -4.63 8.62
N TRP A 151 -8.51 -4.67 7.84
CA TRP A 151 -8.50 -5.13 6.47
C TRP A 151 -7.75 -6.45 6.41
N ARG A 152 -8.30 -7.41 5.66
CA ARG A 152 -7.61 -8.67 5.40
C ARG A 152 -7.26 -8.74 3.92
N PHE A 153 -5.97 -8.75 3.63
CA PHE A 153 -5.48 -9.10 2.30
C PHE A 153 -5.19 -10.59 2.24
N SER A 154 -5.58 -11.22 1.14
CA SER A 154 -5.31 -12.63 0.88
C SER A 154 -4.82 -12.81 -0.54
N ALA A 155 -3.90 -13.74 -0.75
CA ALA A 155 -3.45 -14.13 -2.07
C ALA A 155 -3.75 -15.61 -2.30
N THR A 156 -4.20 -15.93 -3.50
CA THR A 156 -4.29 -17.31 -3.98
C THR A 156 -3.22 -17.46 -5.07
N PRO A 157 -2.30 -18.43 -4.96
CA PRO A 157 -1.36 -18.71 -6.04
C PRO A 157 -2.12 -18.84 -7.35
N ASP A 158 -1.67 -18.14 -8.39
CA ASP A 158 -2.30 -18.29 -9.69
C ASP A 158 -1.96 -19.70 -10.21
N ALA A 159 -2.98 -20.55 -10.33
CA ALA A 159 -2.82 -21.89 -10.89
C ALA A 159 -2.55 -21.84 -12.41
N GLY A 160 -2.68 -20.68 -13.04
CA GLY A 160 -2.72 -20.47 -14.48
C GLY A 160 -1.38 -20.40 -15.23
N SER A 161 -0.24 -20.63 -14.59
CA SER A 161 1.06 -20.73 -15.32
C SER A 161 1.71 -22.08 -15.07
N GLN A 162 0.95 -23.14 -15.36
CA GLN A 162 1.51 -24.46 -15.63
C GLN A 162 1.81 -24.53 -17.14
N ASP A 163 2.69 -23.64 -17.61
CA ASP A 163 3.24 -23.71 -18.96
C ASP A 163 4.14 -24.95 -19.07
N GLY A 164 3.53 -26.06 -19.47
CA GLY A 164 3.99 -26.85 -20.61
C GLY A 164 5.39 -27.48 -20.60
N ALA A 165 6.04 -27.68 -19.46
CA ALA A 165 7.37 -28.30 -19.39
C ALA A 165 7.36 -29.68 -18.70
N ASP A 166 6.43 -30.57 -19.06
CA ASP A 166 6.70 -32.02 -18.99
C ASP A 166 5.68 -32.83 -19.81
N ARG A 167 5.93 -32.95 -21.11
CA ARG A 167 5.53 -34.14 -21.88
C ARG A 167 6.80 -34.68 -22.52
N THR A 168 7.60 -35.34 -21.69
CA THR A 168 8.67 -36.23 -22.14
C THR A 168 8.04 -37.52 -22.70
N ASP A 169 7.37 -37.41 -23.84
CA ASP A 169 6.99 -38.58 -24.62
C ASP A 169 8.21 -38.98 -25.44
N SER A 170 8.94 -39.95 -24.90
CA SER A 170 10.08 -40.59 -25.53
C SER A 170 9.66 -41.41 -26.76
N ALA A 171 10.51 -41.28 -27.80
CA ALA A 171 10.81 -42.24 -28.87
C ALA A 171 10.08 -42.07 -30.22
N GLY A 172 10.84 -41.59 -31.20
CA GLY A 172 10.73 -42.04 -32.60
C GLY A 172 10.70 -40.94 -33.65
N THR A 173 11.88 -40.53 -34.15
CA THR A 173 12.22 -40.20 -35.56
C THR A 173 13.20 -39.00 -35.64
N PRO A 174 14.44 -39.19 -36.12
CA PRO A 174 15.35 -38.08 -36.38
C PRO A 174 14.98 -37.43 -37.72
N GLY A 175 14.13 -36.40 -37.65
CA GLY A 175 13.82 -35.51 -38.76
C GLY A 175 14.64 -34.22 -38.65
N SER A 176 15.56 -34.04 -39.57
CA SER A 176 16.38 -32.85 -39.78
C SER A 176 15.57 -31.56 -39.94
N GLY A 177 16.04 -30.49 -39.29
CA GLY A 177 15.77 -29.11 -39.66
C GLY A 177 14.62 -28.47 -38.88
N TRP A 178 14.93 -27.44 -38.10
CA TRP A 178 14.62 -26.04 -38.39
C TRP A 178 14.91 -25.23 -37.11
N LEU A 179 15.39 -24.00 -37.31
CA LEU A 179 16.12 -23.15 -36.36
C LEU A 179 15.35 -22.82 -35.07
N PRO A 180 16.05 -22.52 -33.95
CA PRO A 180 15.40 -21.97 -32.77
C PRO A 180 14.90 -20.54 -33.06
N HIS A 181 13.58 -20.35 -32.98
CA HIS A 181 12.97 -19.03 -32.91
C HIS A 181 13.27 -18.41 -31.54
N THR A 182 14.32 -17.59 -31.49
CA THR A 182 14.54 -16.63 -30.42
C THR A 182 13.48 -15.53 -30.53
N GLY A 183 12.40 -15.67 -29.79
CA GLY A 183 11.38 -14.63 -29.60
C GLY A 183 11.90 -13.49 -28.75
N ALA A 184 12.76 -12.65 -29.33
CA ALA A 184 13.03 -11.30 -28.88
C ALA A 184 11.97 -10.34 -29.45
N GLY A 185 11.47 -9.43 -28.61
CA GLY A 185 10.54 -8.34 -28.97
C GLY A 185 9.17 -8.56 -28.31
N VAL A 186 8.66 -7.67 -27.45
CA VAL A 186 8.54 -6.23 -27.64
C VAL A 186 8.62 -5.52 -26.28
N ILE A 187 9.69 -4.75 -26.04
CA ILE A 187 9.68 -3.64 -25.07
C ILE A 187 9.48 -2.38 -25.92
N ALA A 188 8.23 -1.90 -26.03
CA ALA A 188 7.94 -0.63 -26.69
C ALA A 188 6.66 -0.01 -26.11
N GLY A 189 6.78 1.23 -25.62
CA GLY A 189 5.70 2.11 -25.13
C GLY A 189 5.33 1.81 -23.68
N ILE A 190 5.53 2.69 -22.71
CA ILE A 190 4.86 3.98 -22.60
C ILE A 190 5.76 4.93 -21.78
N LEU A 191 6.48 5.82 -22.47
CA LEU A 191 7.10 7.02 -21.89
C LEU A 191 6.57 8.21 -22.69
N GLY A 192 5.38 8.67 -22.34
CA GLY A 192 4.70 9.73 -23.08
C GLY A 192 3.44 10.22 -22.39
N GLY A 193 3.55 10.69 -21.15
CA GLY A 193 2.37 11.13 -20.39
C GLY A 193 2.63 12.12 -19.26
N ALA A 194 3.79 12.78 -19.22
CA ALA A 194 4.13 13.69 -18.11
C ALA A 194 4.18 15.19 -18.49
N ALA A 195 4.13 15.55 -19.77
CA ALA A 195 4.30 16.94 -20.21
C ALA A 195 2.99 17.71 -20.51
N ALA A 196 1.84 17.03 -20.63
CA ALA A 196 0.59 17.70 -21.02
C ALA A 196 -0.26 18.22 -19.83
N LEU A 197 -0.02 17.76 -18.60
CA LEU A 197 -0.85 18.13 -17.45
C LEU A 197 -0.38 19.40 -16.71
N THR A 198 0.87 19.82 -16.90
CA THR A 198 1.40 21.05 -16.28
C THR A 198 0.97 22.32 -17.01
N ALA A 199 0.75 22.27 -18.33
CA ALA A 199 0.27 23.42 -19.10
C ALA A 199 -1.22 23.76 -18.83
N GLY A 200 -2.05 22.75 -18.59
CA GLY A 200 -3.49 22.95 -18.32
C GLY A 200 -3.80 23.59 -16.96
N LEU A 201 -3.02 23.25 -15.92
CA LEU A 201 -3.26 23.78 -14.57
C LEU A 201 -2.82 25.26 -14.43
N LEU A 202 -1.80 25.68 -15.17
CA LEU A 202 -1.29 27.07 -15.13
C LEU A 202 -2.29 28.06 -15.75
N LEU A 203 -2.97 27.68 -16.85
CA LEU A 203 -3.97 28.51 -17.53
C LEU A 203 -5.24 28.70 -16.69
N LEU A 204 -5.66 27.70 -15.93
CA LEU A 204 -6.81 27.80 -15.02
C LEU A 204 -6.56 28.72 -13.82
N TRP A 205 -5.31 28.80 -13.36
CA TRP A 205 -4.94 29.68 -12.24
C TRP A 205 -4.81 31.16 -12.67
N LEU A 206 -4.32 31.42 -13.88
CA LEU A 206 -4.22 32.77 -14.44
C LEU A 206 -5.58 33.38 -14.82
N GLY A 207 -6.59 32.56 -15.17
CA GLY A 207 -7.93 33.03 -15.53
C GLY A 207 -8.77 33.54 -14.35
N ARG A 208 -8.53 33.06 -13.12
CA ARG A 208 -9.33 33.43 -11.94
C ARG A 208 -8.97 34.79 -11.32
N ARG A 209 -7.80 35.35 -11.63
CA ARG A 209 -7.32 36.58 -10.99
C ARG A 209 -7.93 37.88 -11.56
N LYS A 210 -8.67 37.81 -12.67
CA LYS A 210 -9.25 38.99 -13.35
C LYS A 210 -10.72 39.28 -13.04
N ARG A 211 -11.39 38.54 -12.15
CA ARG A 211 -12.83 38.74 -11.83
C ARG A 211 -13.10 39.34 -10.45
N GLY A 212 -12.12 40.02 -9.86
CA GLY A 212 -12.20 40.53 -8.48
C GLY A 212 -12.06 42.05 -8.34
N THR A 213 -12.50 42.83 -9.32
CA THR A 213 -12.69 44.29 -9.17
C THR A 213 -13.85 44.74 -10.06
N ALA A 214 -15.05 44.69 -9.50
CA ALA A 214 -16.19 45.51 -9.85
C ALA A 214 -17.08 45.58 -8.60
#